data_AF-A0A3N5NJK5-F1
#
_entry.id   AF-A0A3N5NJK5-F1
#
_cell.length_a   1.000
_cell.length_b   1.000
_cell.length_c   1.000
_cell.angle_alpha   90.00
_cell.angle_beta   90.00
_cell.angle_gamma   90.00
#
_symmetry.space_group_name_H-M   'P 1'
#
loop_
_entity.id
_entity.type
_entity.pdbx_description
1 polymer ?
#
loop_
_entity_poly.entity_id
_entity_poly.type
_entity_poly.pdbx_seq_one_letter_code
_entity_poly.pdbx_strand_id
1 'polypeptide(L)'
;MHALRAVQQVVERHLEQGSDRLDRPTHGVASGLYRGFVYNRCIHDGQALGTTLFNFGQAILNYCSSLRQHALPAQCLACSAKAIAANLCEGCRKDLPYLPEARCPKCGVPSLFGDVCGGCLTRPPMFDRALVGCAYAFPLDRLIQSFKYAGNLAVAPLLAELMLTAIEGTPLPDVIVPMPLSPERLRERGFNQSLVLAKLLAARTGVALAPEACVRVRHDEAQSALPWAARAANVRNAFVCTEDLAGGSVAVVDDVLTTGATLNEVARSLRERGATEIVGWVAARTLQPHG
;
A
#
# COMPACT_ATOMS: atom_id res chain seq x y z
N MET A 1 41.59 1.71 1.42
CA MET A 1 41.98 0.28 1.26
C MET A 1 41.87 -0.57 2.54
N HIS A 2 41.55 -0.02 3.73
CA HIS A 2 41.36 -0.82 4.94
C HIS A 2 39.95 -1.43 5.11
N ALA A 3 38.89 -0.79 4.60
CA ALA A 3 37.53 -1.29 4.74
C ALA A 3 37.22 -2.54 3.88
N LEU A 4 37.84 -2.67 2.70
CA LEU A 4 37.64 -3.85 1.84
C LEU A 4 38.26 -5.13 2.44
N ARG A 5 39.39 -5.02 3.15
CA ARG A 5 40.03 -6.19 3.81
C ARG A 5 39.22 -6.69 5.01
N ALA A 6 38.52 -5.80 5.71
CA ALA A 6 37.67 -6.17 6.84
C ALA A 6 36.41 -6.95 6.38
N VAL A 7 35.82 -6.57 5.24
CA VAL A 7 34.66 -7.26 4.67
C VAL A 7 35.05 -8.65 4.13
N GLN A 8 36.23 -8.77 3.51
CA GLN A 8 36.70 -10.04 2.96
C GLN A 8 36.99 -11.10 4.04
N GLN A 9 37.55 -10.70 5.20
CA GLN A 9 37.77 -11.60 6.34
C GLN A 9 36.50 -12.10 7.04
N VAL A 10 35.38 -11.37 6.93
CA VAL A 10 34.09 -11.78 7.49
C VAL A 10 33.41 -12.79 6.55
N VAL A 11 33.56 -12.62 5.25
CA VAL A 11 33.01 -13.54 4.23
C VAL A 11 33.73 -14.89 4.27
N GLU A 12 35.07 -14.91 4.40
CA GLU A 12 35.84 -16.16 4.47
C GLU A 12 35.51 -16.97 5.74
N ARG A 13 35.33 -16.31 6.89
CA ARG A 13 34.92 -16.99 8.15
C ARG A 13 33.53 -17.60 8.11
N HIS A 14 32.60 -17.04 7.34
CA HIS A 14 31.25 -17.60 7.19
C HIS A 14 31.20 -18.78 6.23
N LEU A 15 32.13 -18.87 5.27
CA LEU A 15 32.22 -20.00 4.34
C LEU A 15 32.82 -21.25 5.00
N GLU A 16 33.77 -21.09 5.92
CA GLU A 16 34.37 -22.22 6.65
C GLU A 16 33.41 -22.84 7.70
N GLN A 17 32.51 -22.04 8.29
CA GLN A 17 31.56 -22.50 9.30
C GLN A 17 30.32 -23.23 8.72
N GLY A 18 30.11 -23.19 7.40
CA GLY A 18 28.99 -23.84 6.72
C GLY A 18 29.26 -25.29 6.27
N SER A 19 30.50 -25.78 6.40
CA SER A 19 30.92 -27.07 5.82
C SER A 19 30.80 -28.27 6.78
N ASP A 20 30.46 -28.08 8.06
CA ASP A 20 30.68 -29.10 9.10
C ASP A 20 29.40 -29.72 9.70
N ARG A 21 28.30 -29.75 8.92
CA ARG A 21 27.03 -30.36 9.37
C ARG A 21 26.30 -31.17 8.30
N LEU A 22 27.02 -32.07 7.64
CA LEU A 22 26.40 -33.15 6.85
C LEU A 22 27.19 -34.43 7.05
N ASP A 23 26.93 -35.14 8.16
CA ASP A 23 27.16 -36.59 8.24
C ASP A 23 26.46 -37.20 9.46
N ARG A 24 25.31 -37.85 9.25
CA ARG A 24 25.06 -39.27 9.63
C ARG A 24 23.61 -39.71 9.34
N PRO A 25 23.40 -40.97 8.89
CA PRO A 25 22.11 -41.46 8.41
C PRO A 25 21.37 -42.31 9.47
N THR A 26 20.05 -42.45 9.34
CA THR A 26 19.35 -43.77 9.43
C THR A 26 17.84 -43.67 9.15
N HIS A 27 17.45 -44.42 8.13
CA HIS A 27 16.24 -45.24 7.92
C HIS A 27 14.86 -44.83 8.48
N GLY A 28 13.89 -44.82 7.56
CA GLY A 28 12.63 -45.56 7.76
C GLY A 28 11.32 -44.82 7.51
N VAL A 29 10.80 -44.96 6.27
CA VAL A 29 9.37 -45.05 5.87
C VAL A 29 8.35 -44.00 6.38
N ALA A 30 7.88 -43.12 5.49
CA ALA A 30 6.61 -43.30 4.74
C ALA A 30 5.98 -41.96 4.27
N SER A 31 5.70 -41.92 2.96
CA SER A 31 4.60 -41.21 2.29
C SER A 31 4.41 -39.69 2.48
N GLY A 32 4.93 -38.95 1.50
CA GLY A 32 4.11 -38.13 0.60
C GLY A 32 3.47 -36.86 1.16
N LEU A 33 4.20 -35.73 1.13
CA LEU A 33 3.70 -34.35 0.94
C LEU A 33 4.82 -33.30 1.05
N TYR A 34 5.98 -33.50 0.43
CA TYR A 34 7.05 -32.48 0.40
C TYR A 34 7.81 -32.52 -0.94
N ARG A 35 7.09 -32.25 -2.03
CA ARG A 35 7.68 -31.89 -3.33
C ARG A 35 7.08 -30.55 -3.76
N GLY A 36 7.65 -29.47 -3.25
CA GLY A 36 7.23 -28.10 -3.60
C GLY A 36 8.16 -26.99 -3.10
N PHE A 37 9.11 -27.29 -2.21
CA PHE A 37 9.92 -26.27 -1.54
C PHE A 37 11.36 -26.10 -2.08
N VAL A 38 11.74 -26.79 -3.16
CA VAL A 38 13.13 -26.77 -3.67
C VAL A 38 13.27 -26.07 -5.04
N TYR A 39 12.19 -25.49 -5.59
CA TYR A 39 12.26 -24.81 -6.89
C TYR A 39 12.43 -23.28 -6.84
N ASN A 40 12.56 -22.67 -5.65
CA ASN A 40 12.62 -21.21 -5.51
C ASN A 40 13.98 -20.65 -5.07
N ARG A 41 15.05 -21.45 -5.01
CA ARG A 41 16.37 -21.00 -4.54
C ARG A 41 17.44 -20.82 -5.63
N CYS A 42 17.16 -21.15 -6.88
CA CYS A 42 18.15 -21.01 -7.99
C CYS A 42 17.88 -19.88 -8.99
N ILE A 43 16.85 -19.03 -8.79
CA ILE A 43 16.60 -17.88 -9.69
C ILE A 43 17.24 -16.57 -9.15
N HIS A 44 17.77 -16.57 -7.92
CA HIS A 44 18.26 -15.35 -7.29
C HIS A 44 19.72 -14.95 -7.61
N ASP A 45 20.57 -15.85 -8.11
CA ASP A 45 22.01 -15.55 -8.25
C ASP A 45 22.49 -15.22 -9.69
N GLY A 46 21.60 -15.23 -10.68
CA GLY A 46 21.97 -15.03 -12.10
C GLY A 46 21.64 -13.67 -12.72
N GLN A 47 20.85 -12.80 -12.06
CA GLN A 47 20.37 -11.53 -12.64
C GLN A 47 20.85 -10.27 -11.90
N ALA A 48 21.69 -10.41 -10.88
CA ALA A 48 22.12 -9.31 -10.01
C ALA A 48 23.15 -8.33 -10.63
N LEU A 49 23.71 -8.62 -11.80
CA LEU A 49 24.78 -7.80 -12.40
C LEU A 49 24.31 -6.81 -13.48
N GLY A 50 23.09 -6.97 -14.04
CA GLY A 50 22.57 -6.09 -15.11
C GLY A 50 21.62 -4.97 -14.62
N THR A 51 20.80 -5.25 -13.60
CA THR A 51 19.78 -4.32 -13.07
C THR A 51 20.34 -3.33 -12.04
N THR A 52 21.49 -3.62 -11.46
CA THR A 52 22.15 -2.75 -10.48
C THR A 52 22.72 -1.50 -11.15
N LEU A 53 23.28 -1.58 -12.36
CA LEU A 53 23.85 -0.40 -13.04
C LEU A 53 22.80 0.57 -13.62
N PHE A 54 21.59 0.12 -13.93
CA PHE A 54 20.52 0.99 -14.44
C PHE A 54 19.76 1.73 -13.32
N ASN A 55 19.57 1.07 -12.16
CA ASN A 55 18.88 1.65 -11.01
C ASN A 55 19.74 2.69 -10.25
N PHE A 56 21.07 2.54 -10.24
CA PHE A 56 21.96 3.53 -9.66
C PHE A 56 22.00 4.85 -10.48
N GLY A 57 21.86 4.78 -11.81
CA GLY A 57 21.82 5.98 -12.67
C GLY A 57 20.58 6.86 -12.44
N GLN A 58 19.41 6.24 -12.24
CA GLN A 58 18.16 6.95 -11.93
C GLN A 58 18.12 7.49 -10.48
N ALA A 59 18.71 6.76 -9.51
CA ALA A 59 18.83 7.21 -8.13
C ALA A 59 19.78 8.43 -7.99
N ILE A 60 20.87 8.49 -8.78
CA ILE A 60 21.80 9.63 -8.80
C ILE A 60 21.17 10.86 -9.48
N LEU A 61 20.40 10.68 -10.56
CA LEU A 61 19.67 11.79 -11.19
C LEU A 61 18.58 12.37 -10.27
N ASN A 62 17.91 11.53 -9.47
CA ASN A 62 16.97 11.99 -8.44
C ASN A 62 17.68 12.67 -7.26
N TYR A 63 18.86 12.20 -6.84
CA TYR A 63 19.68 12.87 -5.81
C TYR A 63 20.16 14.26 -6.28
N CYS A 64 20.52 14.43 -7.55
CA CYS A 64 20.86 15.73 -8.14
C CYS A 64 19.65 16.66 -8.31
N SER A 65 18.42 16.13 -8.40
CA SER A 65 17.19 16.94 -8.39
C SER A 65 16.81 17.43 -6.99
N SER A 66 17.17 16.67 -5.93
CA SER A 66 16.97 17.06 -4.52
C SER A 66 17.83 18.27 -4.12
N LEU A 67 18.99 18.48 -4.77
CA LEU A 67 19.85 19.65 -4.55
C LEU A 67 19.36 20.91 -5.29
N ARG A 68 18.49 20.78 -6.31
CA ARG A 68 17.83 21.93 -6.97
C ARG A 68 16.60 22.47 -6.22
N GLN A 69 16.06 21.71 -5.27
CA GLN A 69 14.86 22.10 -4.50
C GLN A 69 15.11 23.20 -3.46
N HIS A 70 16.36 23.60 -3.22
CA HIS A 70 16.69 24.67 -2.27
C HIS A 70 16.80 26.06 -2.92
N ALA A 71 16.69 26.17 -4.25
CA ALA A 71 16.83 27.45 -4.97
C ALA A 71 15.60 27.85 -5.81
N LEU A 72 14.62 26.96 -5.99
CA LEU A 72 13.38 27.25 -6.71
C LEU A 72 12.18 27.07 -5.77
N PRO A 73 11.24 28.02 -5.69
CA PRO A 73 10.05 27.86 -4.88
C PRO A 73 9.29 26.60 -5.34
N ALA A 74 8.82 25.80 -4.37
CA ALA A 74 8.03 24.62 -4.67
C ALA A 74 6.89 24.99 -5.63
N GLN A 75 6.76 24.24 -6.72
CA GLN A 75 5.70 24.45 -7.71
C GLN A 75 4.49 23.60 -7.38
N CYS A 76 3.31 24.12 -7.69
CA CYS A 76 2.04 23.43 -7.55
C CYS A 76 2.03 22.22 -8.50
N LEU A 77 1.74 21.03 -7.98
CA LEU A 77 1.72 19.79 -8.76
C LEU A 77 0.59 19.76 -9.81
N ALA A 78 -0.44 20.60 -9.66
CA ALA A 78 -1.56 20.66 -10.58
C ALA A 78 -1.42 21.74 -11.66
N CYS A 79 -0.89 22.93 -11.34
CA CYS A 79 -0.87 24.08 -12.25
C CYS A 79 0.48 24.79 -12.38
N SER A 80 1.53 24.30 -11.72
CA SER A 80 2.89 24.87 -11.71
C SER A 80 3.04 26.29 -11.13
N ALA A 81 1.97 26.91 -10.61
CA ALA A 81 2.05 28.14 -9.82
C ALA A 81 2.85 27.93 -8.52
N LYS A 82 3.12 29.01 -7.76
CA LYS A 82 3.80 28.90 -6.45
C LYS A 82 2.98 28.04 -5.48
N ALA A 83 3.55 26.95 -4.99
CA ALA A 83 2.94 26.12 -3.95
C ALA A 83 3.06 26.78 -2.57
N ILE A 84 2.12 26.45 -1.69
CA ILE A 84 2.08 26.95 -0.31
C ILE A 84 2.28 25.79 0.67
N ALA A 85 1.43 24.75 0.57
CA ALA A 85 1.45 23.60 1.46
C ALA A 85 1.19 22.31 0.69
N ALA A 86 1.91 21.24 1.06
CA ALA A 86 1.81 19.92 0.44
C ALA A 86 1.87 19.94 -1.10
N ASN A 87 2.68 20.84 -1.65
CA ASN A 87 2.90 21.00 -3.10
C ASN A 87 1.65 21.39 -3.91
N LEU A 88 0.66 22.05 -3.30
CA LEU A 88 -0.43 22.74 -4.01
C LEU A 88 -0.44 24.25 -3.73
N CYS A 89 -0.93 25.01 -4.70
CA CYS A 89 -1.34 26.41 -4.48
C CYS A 89 -2.77 26.46 -3.91
N GLU A 90 -3.15 27.62 -3.39
CA GLU A 90 -4.48 27.83 -2.78
C GLU A 90 -5.63 27.54 -3.75
N GLY A 91 -5.52 27.95 -5.02
CA GLY A 91 -6.55 27.71 -6.03
C GLY A 91 -6.77 26.21 -6.27
N CYS A 92 -5.70 25.47 -6.59
CA CYS A 92 -5.80 24.03 -6.83
C CYS A 92 -6.22 23.23 -5.59
N ARG A 93 -5.93 23.75 -4.39
CA ARG A 93 -6.43 23.16 -3.13
C ARG A 93 -7.94 23.35 -3.00
N LYS A 94 -8.47 24.55 -3.28
CA LYS A 94 -9.91 24.81 -3.29
C LYS A 94 -10.67 23.99 -4.35
N ASP A 95 -10.01 23.73 -5.48
CA ASP A 95 -10.59 22.93 -6.58
C ASP A 95 -10.56 21.42 -6.31
N LEU A 96 -9.99 20.97 -5.18
CA LEU A 96 -10.04 19.54 -4.84
C LEU A 96 -11.50 19.09 -4.67
N PRO A 97 -11.85 17.87 -5.12
CA PRO A 97 -13.22 17.38 -5.11
C PRO A 97 -13.59 16.88 -3.71
N TYR A 98 -13.74 17.79 -2.75
CA TYR A 98 -14.15 17.48 -1.39
C TYR A 98 -15.52 16.80 -1.36
N LEU A 99 -15.69 15.86 -0.44
CA LEU A 99 -16.96 15.17 -0.24
C LEU A 99 -17.88 16.00 0.66
N PRO A 100 -19.21 15.91 0.48
CA PRO A 100 -20.16 16.50 1.42
C PRO A 100 -20.04 15.85 2.81
N GLU A 101 -20.51 16.56 3.83
CA GLU A 101 -20.55 16.04 5.20
C GLU A 101 -21.46 14.81 5.32
N ALA A 102 -22.66 14.87 4.73
CA ALA A 102 -23.61 13.77 4.70
C ALA A 102 -23.11 12.65 3.78
N ARG A 103 -22.61 11.58 4.40
CA ARG A 103 -22.04 10.41 3.73
C ARG A 103 -22.37 9.13 4.48
N CYS A 104 -22.37 8.03 3.73
CA CYS A 104 -22.52 6.70 4.29
C CYS A 104 -21.43 6.44 5.34
N PRO A 105 -21.80 6.14 6.59
CA PRO A 105 -20.84 5.95 7.67
C PRO A 105 -19.98 4.69 7.48
N LYS A 106 -20.39 3.80 6.56
CA LYS A 106 -19.65 2.59 6.19
C LYS A 106 -18.63 2.85 5.09
N CYS A 107 -19.04 3.25 3.89
CA CYS A 107 -18.13 3.32 2.73
C CYS A 107 -17.76 4.73 2.26
N GLY A 108 -18.28 5.77 2.91
CA GLY A 108 -17.93 7.17 2.61
C GLY A 108 -18.52 7.73 1.31
N VAL A 109 -19.43 7.02 0.63
CA VAL A 109 -20.18 7.61 -0.50
C VAL A 109 -21.20 8.63 0.01
N PRO A 110 -21.47 9.74 -0.71
CA PRO A 110 -22.51 10.68 -0.34
C PRO A 110 -23.85 10.00 -0.10
N SER A 111 -24.57 10.44 0.92
CA SER A 111 -25.94 10.01 1.23
C SER A 111 -26.76 11.23 1.65
N LEU A 112 -28.09 11.13 1.57
CA LEU A 112 -28.96 12.29 1.77
C LEU A 112 -28.90 12.82 3.20
N PHE A 113 -28.81 11.91 4.18
CA PHE A 113 -28.87 12.27 5.60
C PHE A 113 -27.70 11.69 6.42
N GLY A 114 -26.62 11.27 5.76
CA GLY A 114 -25.55 10.53 6.44
C GLY A 114 -25.96 9.08 6.79
N ASP A 115 -26.97 8.56 6.10
CA ASP A 115 -27.48 7.20 6.24
C ASP A 115 -26.62 6.18 5.50
N VAL A 116 -26.77 4.90 5.89
CA VAL A 116 -26.06 3.79 5.24
C VAL A 116 -26.61 3.62 3.81
N CYS A 117 -25.75 3.77 2.81
CA CYS A 117 -26.17 3.66 1.41
C CYS A 117 -26.71 2.27 1.06
N GLY A 118 -27.56 2.20 0.03
CA GLY A 118 -28.18 0.93 -0.43
C GLY A 118 -27.18 -0.17 -0.77
N GLY A 119 -25.98 0.19 -1.26
CA GLY A 119 -24.90 -0.76 -1.51
C GLY A 119 -24.41 -1.46 -0.24
N CYS A 120 -24.22 -0.70 0.84
CA CYS A 120 -23.82 -1.22 2.15
C CYS A 120 -24.96 -1.93 2.89
N LEU A 121 -26.22 -1.53 2.68
CA LEU A 121 -27.36 -2.26 3.23
C LEU A 121 -27.52 -3.64 2.57
N THR A 122 -27.39 -3.70 1.25
CA THR A 122 -27.52 -4.95 0.49
C THR A 122 -26.34 -5.89 0.74
N ARG A 123 -25.13 -5.34 0.88
CA ARG A 123 -23.89 -6.08 1.11
C ARG A 123 -23.07 -5.36 2.18
N PRO A 124 -23.31 -5.65 3.46
CA PRO A 124 -22.54 -5.08 4.56
C PRO A 124 -21.04 -5.36 4.37
N PRO A 125 -20.17 -4.33 4.48
CA PRO A 125 -18.73 -4.53 4.40
C PRO A 125 -18.21 -5.27 5.64
N MET A 126 -17.09 -5.97 5.47
CA MET A 126 -16.32 -6.60 6.54
C MET A 126 -15.51 -5.58 7.34
N PHE A 127 -15.26 -4.38 6.80
CA PHE A 127 -14.70 -3.25 7.53
C PHE A 127 -15.81 -2.40 8.18
N ASP A 128 -15.46 -1.69 9.25
CA ASP A 128 -16.43 -0.96 10.07
C ASP A 128 -16.79 0.40 9.48
N ARG A 129 -15.80 1.08 8.90
CA ARG A 129 -15.94 2.39 8.25
C ARG A 129 -14.77 2.68 7.31
N ALA A 130 -14.99 3.56 6.35
CA ALA A 130 -13.97 4.15 5.50
C ALA A 130 -13.96 5.67 5.71
N LEU A 131 -12.83 6.20 6.16
CA LEU A 131 -12.56 7.61 6.32
C LEU A 131 -11.85 8.09 5.05
N VAL A 132 -12.51 9.00 4.34
CA VAL A 132 -12.18 9.38 2.96
C VAL A 132 -11.86 10.86 2.89
N GLY A 133 -10.72 11.22 2.30
CA GLY A 133 -10.34 12.63 2.07
C GLY A 133 -11.20 13.34 1.02
N CYS A 134 -11.30 12.78 -0.19
CA CYS A 134 -11.97 13.41 -1.33
C CYS A 134 -12.69 12.40 -2.22
N ALA A 135 -13.47 12.89 -3.18
CA ALA A 135 -13.91 12.07 -4.30
C ALA A 135 -12.73 11.79 -5.25
N TYR A 136 -12.75 10.64 -5.91
CA TYR A 136 -11.81 10.34 -6.98
C TYR A 136 -12.30 11.01 -8.28
N ALA A 137 -11.97 12.29 -8.42
CA ALA A 137 -12.32 13.14 -9.56
C ALA A 137 -11.20 14.16 -9.83
N PHE A 138 -11.32 14.91 -10.94
CA PHE A 138 -10.39 15.98 -11.27
C PHE A 138 -10.38 17.07 -10.18
N PRO A 139 -9.22 17.65 -9.81
CA PRO A 139 -7.86 17.36 -10.32
C PRO A 139 -7.14 16.22 -9.58
N LEU A 140 -7.72 15.68 -8.51
CA LEU A 140 -7.08 14.70 -7.63
C LEU A 140 -6.78 13.37 -8.34
N ASP A 141 -7.66 12.92 -9.24
CA ASP A 141 -7.48 11.69 -10.02
C ASP A 141 -6.17 11.70 -10.84
N ARG A 142 -5.78 12.85 -11.41
CA ARG A 142 -4.53 13.03 -12.15
C ARG A 142 -3.32 13.03 -11.25
N LEU A 143 -3.41 13.66 -10.08
CA LEU A 143 -2.35 13.62 -9.08
C LEU A 143 -2.10 12.19 -8.62
N ILE A 144 -3.17 11.44 -8.30
CA ILE A 144 -3.09 10.02 -7.91
C ILE A 144 -2.55 9.14 -9.05
N GLN A 145 -2.94 9.39 -10.31
CA GLN A 145 -2.36 8.67 -11.46
C GLN A 145 -0.86 8.94 -11.60
N SER A 146 -0.43 10.20 -11.44
CA SER A 146 1.00 10.55 -11.48
C SER A 146 1.78 9.90 -10.33
N PHE A 147 1.15 9.74 -9.17
CA PHE A 147 1.72 8.99 -8.06
C PHE A 147 1.85 7.50 -8.39
N LYS A 148 0.80 6.86 -8.93
CA LYS A 148 0.81 5.41 -9.22
C LYS A 148 1.76 4.98 -10.33
N TYR A 149 1.86 5.77 -11.40
CA TYR A 149 2.46 5.33 -12.66
C TYR A 149 3.71 6.13 -13.04
N ALA A 150 3.82 7.40 -12.62
CA ALA A 150 4.99 8.23 -12.91
C ALA A 150 5.97 8.32 -11.73
N GLY A 151 5.72 7.58 -10.64
CA GLY A 151 6.59 7.59 -9.46
C GLY A 151 6.67 8.95 -8.77
N ASN A 152 5.68 9.83 -8.95
CA ASN A 152 5.70 11.18 -8.41
C ASN A 152 5.43 11.19 -6.89
N LEU A 153 6.45 10.87 -6.09
CA LEU A 153 6.36 10.82 -4.64
C LEU A 153 6.05 12.18 -4.00
N ALA A 154 6.22 13.29 -4.72
CA ALA A 154 5.86 14.62 -4.23
C ALA A 154 4.35 14.79 -3.99
N VAL A 155 3.51 13.89 -4.54
CA VAL A 155 2.07 13.84 -4.29
C VAL A 155 1.74 13.26 -2.90
N ALA A 156 2.62 12.44 -2.32
CA ALA A 156 2.32 11.73 -1.08
C ALA A 156 1.99 12.64 0.13
N PRO A 157 2.68 13.78 0.37
CA PRO A 157 2.31 14.71 1.42
C PRO A 157 0.88 15.25 1.28
N LEU A 158 0.42 15.52 0.06
CA LEU A 158 -0.95 15.98 -0.19
C LEU A 158 -1.97 14.90 0.18
N LEU A 159 -1.77 13.67 -0.30
CA LEU A 159 -2.70 12.57 -0.02
C LEU A 159 -2.74 12.23 1.48
N ALA A 160 -1.58 12.25 2.15
CA ALA A 160 -1.50 12.06 3.58
C ALA A 160 -2.21 13.19 4.35
N GLU A 161 -2.10 14.44 3.90
CA GLU A 161 -2.82 15.56 4.52
C GLU A 161 -4.34 15.39 4.39
N LEU A 162 -4.83 15.03 3.20
CA LEU A 162 -6.26 14.76 2.98
C LEU A 162 -6.79 13.63 3.87
N MET A 163 -5.99 12.58 4.05
CA MET A 163 -6.31 11.48 4.97
C MET A 163 -6.30 11.95 6.44
N LEU A 164 -5.32 12.76 6.85
CA LEU A 164 -5.23 13.30 8.21
C LEU A 164 -6.44 14.16 8.55
N THR A 165 -6.89 15.01 7.62
CA THR A 165 -8.13 15.77 7.78
C THR A 165 -9.35 14.85 7.88
N ALA A 166 -9.42 13.78 7.10
CA ALA A 166 -10.55 12.85 7.12
C ALA A 166 -10.67 12.04 8.43
N ILE A 167 -9.57 11.87 9.17
CA ILE A 167 -9.53 11.14 10.45
C ILE A 167 -9.53 12.07 11.67
N GLU A 168 -9.54 13.39 11.46
CA GLU A 168 -9.55 14.36 12.55
C GLU A 168 -10.78 14.16 13.44
N GLY A 169 -10.58 14.16 14.76
CA GLY A 169 -11.64 13.92 15.75
C GLY A 169 -12.13 12.46 15.83
N THR A 170 -11.50 11.52 15.13
CA THR A 170 -11.80 10.09 15.25
C THR A 170 -10.81 9.37 16.17
N PRO A 171 -11.21 8.29 16.87
CA PRO A 171 -10.27 7.47 17.63
C PRO A 171 -9.18 6.91 16.72
N LEU A 172 -7.93 7.03 17.15
CA LEU A 172 -6.80 6.42 16.44
C LEU A 172 -6.80 4.90 16.68
N PRO A 173 -6.47 4.11 15.66
CA PRO A 173 -6.34 2.67 15.79
C PRO A 173 -5.03 2.29 16.51
N ASP A 174 -4.93 1.04 16.94
CA ASP A 174 -3.73 0.50 17.55
C ASP A 174 -2.59 0.31 16.53
N VAL A 175 -2.95 -0.04 15.29
CA VAL A 175 -1.98 -0.32 14.23
C VAL A 175 -2.46 0.15 12.85
N ILE A 176 -1.51 0.61 12.04
CA ILE A 176 -1.67 0.91 10.62
C ILE A 176 -1.10 -0.24 9.79
N VAL A 177 -1.91 -0.76 8.86
CA VAL A 177 -1.52 -1.77 7.88
C VAL A 177 -1.67 -1.15 6.47
N PRO A 178 -0.59 -1.06 5.68
CA PRO A 178 -0.71 -0.61 4.29
C PRO A 178 -1.39 -1.69 3.44
N MET A 179 -2.24 -1.28 2.49
CA MET A 179 -2.82 -2.19 1.51
C MET A 179 -1.72 -3.00 0.79
N PRO A 180 -1.76 -4.35 0.83
CA PRO A 180 -0.73 -5.15 0.21
C PRO A 180 -0.82 -5.09 -1.32
N LEU A 181 0.32 -4.80 -1.95
CA LEU A 181 0.44 -4.79 -3.40
C LEU A 181 0.86 -6.18 -3.90
N SER A 182 0.35 -6.61 -5.07
CA SER A 182 0.84 -7.84 -5.71
C SER A 182 2.31 -7.71 -6.11
N PRO A 183 3.12 -8.79 -6.09
CA PRO A 183 4.52 -8.72 -6.51
C PRO A 183 4.71 -8.22 -7.96
N GLU A 184 3.78 -8.53 -8.86
CA GLU A 184 3.79 -8.01 -10.24
C GLU A 184 3.71 -6.49 -10.28
N ARG A 185 2.65 -5.90 -9.71
CA ARG A 185 2.52 -4.44 -9.60
C ARG A 185 3.66 -3.79 -8.83
N LEU A 186 4.24 -4.47 -7.84
CA LEU A 186 5.42 -3.95 -7.13
C LEU A 186 6.65 -3.89 -8.06
N ARG A 187 6.85 -4.91 -8.92
CA ARG A 187 7.91 -4.89 -9.94
C ARG A 187 7.66 -3.84 -11.02
N GLU A 188 6.42 -3.70 -11.48
CA GLU A 188 6.03 -2.70 -12.49
C GLU A 188 6.24 -1.26 -11.99
N ARG A 189 5.85 -0.99 -10.72
CA ARG A 189 5.85 0.37 -10.17
C ARG A 189 7.12 0.71 -9.38
N GLY A 190 7.87 -0.29 -8.91
CA GLY A 190 9.06 -0.12 -8.07
C GLY A 190 8.78 0.22 -6.60
N PHE A 191 7.53 0.49 -6.21
CA PHE A 191 7.16 0.80 -4.83
C PHE A 191 5.67 0.52 -4.53
N ASN A 192 5.34 0.41 -3.24
CA ASN A 192 3.97 0.33 -2.74
C ASN A 192 3.49 1.73 -2.29
N GLN A 193 2.55 2.32 -3.04
CA GLN A 193 1.94 3.63 -2.75
C GLN A 193 1.37 3.70 -1.33
N SER A 194 0.63 2.66 -0.95
CA SER A 194 -0.05 2.58 0.33
C SER A 194 0.94 2.49 1.50
N LEU A 195 2.10 1.86 1.30
CA LEU A 195 3.19 1.88 2.29
C LEU A 195 3.83 3.27 2.45
N VAL A 196 4.01 4.01 1.35
CA VAL A 196 4.52 5.40 1.41
C VAL A 196 3.57 6.28 2.22
N LEU A 197 2.27 6.18 1.96
CA LEU A 197 1.24 6.93 2.71
C LEU A 197 1.17 6.48 4.17
N ALA A 198 1.17 5.16 4.43
CA ALA A 198 1.12 4.62 5.79
C ALA A 198 2.30 5.08 6.66
N LYS A 199 3.51 5.20 6.09
CA LYS A 199 4.67 5.76 6.79
C LYS A 199 4.46 7.22 7.21
N LEU A 200 3.93 8.04 6.32
CA LEU A 200 3.62 9.45 6.63
C LEU A 200 2.54 9.56 7.71
N LEU A 201 1.49 8.74 7.61
CA LEU A 201 0.39 8.73 8.57
C LEU A 201 0.84 8.26 9.95
N ALA A 202 1.62 7.16 10.03
CA ALA A 202 2.19 6.68 11.29
C ALA A 202 3.08 7.74 11.95
N ALA A 203 3.95 8.40 11.17
CA ALA A 203 4.80 9.47 11.70
C ALA A 203 4.01 10.68 12.23
N ARG A 204 2.84 10.97 11.66
CA ARG A 204 2.01 12.13 12.02
C ARG A 204 1.00 11.85 13.12
N THR A 205 0.58 10.59 13.28
CA THR A 205 -0.41 10.15 14.27
C THR A 205 0.23 9.50 15.49
N GLY A 206 1.47 9.01 15.38
CA GLY A 206 2.13 8.21 16.41
C GLY A 206 1.68 6.74 16.47
N VAL A 207 0.77 6.32 15.59
CA VAL A 207 0.25 4.95 15.54
C VAL A 207 1.33 3.99 15.00
N ALA A 208 1.40 2.79 15.57
CA ALA A 208 2.33 1.76 15.12
C ALA A 208 2.07 1.37 13.66
N LEU A 209 3.14 1.17 12.89
CA LEU A 209 3.06 0.71 11.50
C LEU A 209 3.47 -0.75 11.43
N ALA A 210 2.60 -1.60 10.89
CA ALA A 210 2.87 -3.01 10.61
C ALA A 210 2.88 -3.27 9.10
N PRO A 211 4.02 -3.01 8.42
CA PRO A 211 4.09 -3.02 6.96
C PRO A 211 4.02 -4.43 6.35
N GLU A 212 4.30 -5.46 7.14
CA GLU A 212 4.34 -6.87 6.73
C GLU A 212 3.17 -7.68 7.32
N ALA A 213 2.24 -7.04 8.05
CA ALA A 213 1.13 -7.70 8.71
C ALA A 213 0.22 -8.46 7.76
N CYS A 214 0.10 -8.00 6.51
CA CYS A 214 -0.64 -8.66 5.45
C CYS A 214 0.16 -8.68 4.15
N VAL A 215 0.13 -9.83 3.46
CA VAL A 215 0.75 -10.03 2.15
C VAL A 215 -0.30 -10.50 1.14
N ARG A 216 -0.17 -10.07 -0.11
CA ARG A 216 -0.99 -10.57 -1.21
C ARG A 216 -0.35 -11.84 -1.79
N VAL A 217 -1.00 -12.98 -1.63
CA VAL A 217 -0.46 -14.31 -1.99
C VAL A 217 -0.95 -14.85 -3.34
N ARG A 218 -2.09 -14.36 -3.85
CA ARG A 218 -2.57 -14.75 -5.19
C ARG A 218 -2.10 -13.78 -6.27
N HIS A 219 -1.50 -14.38 -7.29
CA HIS A 219 -1.31 -13.80 -8.61
C HIS A 219 -2.55 -14.11 -9.44
N ASP A 220 -3.33 -13.09 -9.80
CA ASP A 220 -4.38 -13.28 -10.78
C ASP A 220 -3.82 -12.71 -12.10
N GLU A 221 -3.54 -13.59 -13.06
CA GLU A 221 -3.40 -13.18 -14.45
C GLU A 221 -4.63 -12.36 -14.83
N ALA A 222 -4.41 -11.15 -15.33
CA ALA A 222 -5.49 -10.28 -15.76
C ALA A 222 -6.20 -10.91 -16.98
N GLN A 223 -7.23 -11.73 -16.74
CA GLN A 223 -8.21 -12.04 -17.77
C GLN A 223 -9.08 -10.79 -17.99
N SER A 224 -8.58 -9.90 -18.85
CA SER A 224 -9.14 -8.60 -19.22
C SER A 224 -10.53 -8.65 -19.89
N ALA A 225 -11.19 -9.80 -19.91
CA ALA A 225 -12.49 -10.02 -20.56
C ALA A 225 -13.65 -10.37 -19.60
N LEU A 226 -13.45 -10.44 -18.28
CA LEU A 226 -14.50 -10.95 -17.38
C LEU A 226 -15.45 -9.85 -16.80
N PRO A 227 -16.76 -10.13 -16.69
CA PRO A 227 -17.77 -9.23 -16.12
C PRO A 227 -17.50 -8.80 -14.68
N TRP A 228 -18.15 -7.72 -14.24
CA TRP A 228 -18.05 -7.13 -12.89
C TRP A 228 -18.15 -8.14 -11.73
N ALA A 229 -19.01 -9.17 -11.84
CA ALA A 229 -19.17 -10.22 -10.83
C ALA A 229 -17.92 -11.13 -10.68
N ALA A 230 -17.13 -11.30 -11.72
CA ALA A 230 -15.90 -12.08 -11.69
C ALA A 230 -14.73 -11.31 -11.05
N ARG A 231 -14.72 -9.96 -11.13
CA ARG A 231 -13.72 -9.12 -10.42
C ARG A 231 -13.79 -9.29 -8.90
N ALA A 232 -14.98 -9.51 -8.34
CA ALA A 232 -15.15 -9.81 -6.91
C ALA A 232 -14.61 -11.20 -6.53
N ALA A 233 -14.61 -12.16 -7.46
CA ALA A 233 -14.05 -13.49 -7.23
C ALA A 233 -12.52 -13.50 -7.18
N ASN A 234 -11.85 -12.62 -7.93
CA ASN A 234 -10.39 -12.54 -8.00
C ASN A 234 -9.74 -12.08 -6.69
N VAL A 235 -10.45 -11.37 -5.82
CA VAL A 235 -9.88 -10.88 -4.55
C VAL A 235 -10.06 -11.89 -3.40
N ARG A 236 -10.96 -12.87 -3.53
CA ARG A 236 -11.22 -13.85 -2.46
C ARG A 236 -9.97 -14.66 -2.13
N ASN A 237 -9.63 -14.70 -0.85
CA ASN A 237 -8.41 -15.34 -0.32
C ASN A 237 -7.11 -14.82 -0.95
N ALA A 238 -7.11 -13.61 -1.50
CA ALA A 238 -5.91 -13.03 -2.09
C ALA A 238 -4.89 -12.55 -1.04
N PHE A 239 -5.30 -12.42 0.22
CA PHE A 239 -4.50 -11.85 1.31
C PHE A 239 -4.36 -12.81 2.47
N VAL A 240 -3.12 -12.95 2.97
CA VAL A 240 -2.81 -13.63 4.22
C VAL A 240 -2.25 -12.59 5.17
N CYS A 241 -2.87 -12.48 6.34
CA CYS A 241 -2.33 -11.69 7.45
C CYS A 241 -1.68 -12.63 8.47
N THR A 242 -0.56 -12.23 9.06
CA THR A 242 0.25 -13.09 9.93
C THR A 242 0.39 -12.57 11.36
N GLU A 243 0.18 -11.27 11.55
CA GLU A 243 0.18 -10.70 12.90
C GLU A 243 -1.08 -11.10 13.67
N ASP A 244 -0.89 -11.39 14.95
CA ASP A 244 -1.99 -11.56 15.90
C ASP A 244 -2.49 -10.17 16.30
N LEU A 245 -3.74 -9.90 15.95
CA LEU A 245 -4.40 -8.61 16.17
C LEU A 245 -5.60 -8.78 17.10
N ALA A 246 -5.58 -9.81 17.94
CA ALA A 246 -6.66 -10.13 18.86
C ALA A 246 -7.08 -8.93 19.71
N GLY A 247 -8.34 -8.52 19.57
CA GLY A 247 -8.93 -7.40 20.32
C GLY A 247 -8.58 -6.01 19.79
N GLY A 248 -7.68 -5.90 18.82
CA GLY A 248 -7.14 -4.62 18.34
C GLY A 248 -7.97 -3.95 17.25
N SER A 249 -7.77 -2.64 17.15
CA SER A 249 -8.28 -1.76 16.10
C SER A 249 -7.22 -1.51 15.02
N VAL A 250 -7.61 -1.61 13.76
CA VAL A 250 -6.68 -1.58 12.61
C VAL A 250 -7.11 -0.51 11.60
N ALA A 251 -6.19 0.38 11.22
CA ALA A 251 -6.36 1.16 9.99
C ALA A 251 -5.72 0.45 8.80
N VAL A 252 -6.50 0.22 7.75
CA VAL A 252 -5.97 -0.20 6.45
C VAL A 252 -5.84 1.03 5.55
N VAL A 253 -4.61 1.34 5.14
CA VAL A 253 -4.31 2.52 4.31
C VAL A 253 -4.31 2.14 2.83
N ASP A 254 -5.04 2.88 2.00
CA ASP A 254 -5.00 2.74 0.54
C ASP A 254 -5.16 4.11 -0.14
N ASP A 255 -4.72 4.28 -1.39
CA ASP A 255 -4.85 5.58 -2.06
C ASP A 255 -6.29 5.85 -2.57
N VAL A 256 -6.94 4.84 -3.14
CA VAL A 256 -8.27 4.97 -3.74
C VAL A 256 -9.18 3.81 -3.36
N LEU A 257 -10.29 4.12 -2.71
CA LEU A 257 -11.37 3.19 -2.49
C LEU A 257 -12.34 3.22 -3.68
N THR A 258 -12.38 2.14 -4.46
CA THR A 258 -13.31 2.00 -5.59
C THR A 258 -14.61 1.34 -5.13
N THR A 259 -14.78 0.04 -5.37
CA THR A 259 -15.92 -0.75 -4.88
C THR A 259 -15.80 -1.09 -3.40
N GLY A 260 -14.57 -1.08 -2.88
CA GLY A 260 -14.24 -1.57 -1.55
C GLY A 260 -13.93 -3.06 -1.49
N ALA A 261 -13.97 -3.81 -2.61
CA ALA A 261 -13.72 -5.25 -2.61
C ALA A 261 -12.35 -5.63 -2.02
N THR A 262 -11.28 -4.92 -2.39
CA THR A 262 -9.93 -5.15 -1.86
C THR A 262 -9.85 -4.93 -0.36
N LEU A 263 -10.39 -3.79 0.12
CA LEU A 263 -10.46 -3.49 1.55
C LEU A 263 -11.30 -4.54 2.30
N ASN A 264 -12.40 -5.00 1.71
CA ASN A 264 -13.27 -6.02 2.30
C ASN A 264 -12.53 -7.35 2.52
N GLU A 265 -11.73 -7.77 1.54
CA GLU A 265 -10.98 -9.02 1.62
C GLU A 265 -9.81 -8.95 2.60
N VAL A 266 -9.09 -7.81 2.64
CA VAL A 266 -8.10 -7.58 3.70
C VAL A 266 -8.77 -7.55 5.07
N ALA A 267 -9.91 -6.88 5.19
CA ALA A 267 -10.67 -6.82 6.43
C ALA A 267 -11.12 -8.22 6.90
N ARG A 268 -11.58 -9.08 5.98
CA ARG A 268 -11.89 -10.48 6.29
C ARG A 268 -10.67 -11.20 6.87
N SER A 269 -9.51 -11.13 6.19
CA SER A 269 -8.28 -11.77 6.66
C SER A 269 -7.78 -11.19 8.00
N LEU A 270 -8.00 -9.90 8.29
CA LEU A 270 -7.68 -9.29 9.58
C LEU A 270 -8.63 -9.75 10.70
N ARG A 271 -9.94 -9.90 10.42
CA ARG A 271 -10.90 -10.44 11.40
C ARG A 271 -10.59 -11.89 11.76
N GLU A 272 -10.12 -12.68 10.80
CA GLU A 272 -9.62 -14.05 11.05
C GLU A 272 -8.41 -14.07 11.99
N ARG A 273 -7.72 -12.93 12.17
CA ARG A 273 -6.64 -12.71 13.15
C ARG A 273 -7.09 -11.99 14.42
N GLY A 274 -8.40 -11.87 14.63
CA GLY A 274 -8.96 -11.34 15.87
C GLY A 274 -9.13 -9.82 15.94
N ALA A 275 -8.88 -9.09 14.84
CA ALA A 275 -9.17 -7.64 14.79
C ALA A 275 -10.67 -7.38 14.99
N THR A 276 -10.98 -6.48 15.92
CA THR A 276 -12.36 -6.17 16.33
C THR A 276 -12.91 -4.98 15.57
N GLU A 277 -12.07 -3.99 15.29
CA GLU A 277 -12.40 -2.80 14.50
C GLU A 277 -11.43 -2.63 13.33
N ILE A 278 -11.98 -2.40 12.13
CA ILE A 278 -11.19 -2.21 10.91
C ILE A 278 -11.70 -0.96 10.19
N VAL A 279 -10.82 0.03 10.07
CA VAL A 279 -11.11 1.32 9.43
C VAL A 279 -10.27 1.47 8.18
N GLY A 280 -10.90 1.81 7.05
CA GLY A 280 -10.16 2.21 5.85
C GLY A 280 -9.74 3.67 5.93
N TRP A 281 -8.45 3.98 5.81
CA TRP A 281 -7.96 5.35 5.63
C TRP A 281 -7.58 5.53 4.16
N VAL A 282 -8.36 6.34 3.43
CA VAL A 282 -8.21 6.47 1.99
C VAL A 282 -8.21 7.92 1.52
N ALA A 283 -7.34 8.25 0.56
CA ALA A 283 -7.24 9.62 0.06
C ALA A 283 -8.44 9.96 -0.81
N ALA A 284 -8.90 9.02 -1.63
CA ALA A 284 -10.01 9.24 -2.53
C ALA A 284 -11.02 8.07 -2.57
N ARG A 285 -12.30 8.40 -2.83
CA ARG A 285 -13.38 7.43 -3.07
C ARG A 285 -13.96 7.62 -4.46
N THR A 286 -14.03 6.54 -5.25
CA THR A 286 -14.79 6.57 -6.50
C THR A 286 -16.28 6.63 -6.21
N LEU A 287 -16.93 7.65 -6.75
CA LEU A 287 -18.38 7.75 -6.79
C LEU A 287 -18.82 7.08 -8.09
N GLN A 288 -19.70 6.08 -8.03
CA GLN A 288 -20.30 5.58 -9.27
C GLN A 288 -21.13 6.73 -9.88
N PRO A 289 -21.09 6.93 -11.20
CA PRO A 289 -22.03 7.84 -11.83
C PRO A 289 -23.44 7.35 -11.47
N HIS A 290 -24.27 8.28 -10.99
CA HIS A 290 -25.69 8.03 -10.82
C HIS A 290 -26.21 7.52 -12.16
N GLY A 291 -26.67 6.27 -12.19
CA GLY A 291 -27.37 5.70 -13.34
C GLY A 291 -28.71 6.38 -13.54
#